data_AF-A0A1C5ZZT8-F1
#
_entry.id   AF-A0A1C5ZZT8-F1
#
_cell.length_a   1.000
_cell.length_b   1.000
_cell.length_c   1.000
_cell.angle_alpha   90.00
_cell.angle_beta   90.00
_cell.angle_gamma   90.00
#
_symmetry.space_group_name_H-M   'P 1'
#
loop_
_entity.id
_entity.type
_entity.pdbx_description
1 polymer ?
#
loop_
_entity_poly.entity_id
_entity_poly.type
_entity_poly.pdbx_seq_one_letter_code
_entity_poly.pdbx_strand_id
1 'polypeptide(L)' 'MPEKQKELLIAITKEGKASAITYGAFIKKYRLPSSSSVQSALKGLLEKDFVTQEAGAYQIYDRFFGLWLQRNY' A
#
# COMPACT_ATOMS: atom_id res chain seq x y z
N MET A 1 -4.94 12.32 5.33
CA MET A 1 -4.10 11.09 5.40
C MET A 1 -2.64 11.52 5.44
N PRO A 2 -1.78 10.93 6.28
CA PRO A 2 -0.33 11.11 6.21
C PRO A 2 0.19 10.80 4.80
N GLU A 3 1.12 11.60 4.27
CA GLU A 3 1.68 11.41 2.92
C GLU A 3 2.21 9.99 2.69
N LYS A 4 2.94 9.44 3.68
CA LYS A 4 3.44 8.06 3.66
C LYS A 4 2.36 6.99 3.47
N GLN A 5 1.15 7.20 4.03
CA GLN A 5 0.05 6.25 3.86
C GLN A 5 -0.48 6.31 2.44
N LYS A 6 -0.60 7.52 1.88
CA LYS A 6 -1.06 7.73 0.51
C LYS A 6 -0.10 7.11 -0.51
N GLU A 7 1.21 7.34 -0.36
CA GLU A 7 2.23 6.76 -1.25
C GLU A 7 2.21 5.23 -1.21
N LEU A 8 2.11 4.64 -0.02
CA LEU A 8 2.00 3.19 0.13
C LEU A 8 0.73 2.64 -0.51
N LEU A 9 -0.39 3.35 -0.36
CA LEU A 9 -1.67 2.98 -0.98
C LEU A 9 -1.56 2.96 -2.51
N ILE A 10 -0.98 4.00 -3.10
CA ILE A 10 -0.76 4.09 -4.55
C ILE A 10 0.18 2.99 -5.01
N ALA A 11 1.26 2.70 -4.28
CA ALA A 11 2.20 1.63 -4.59
C ALA A 11 1.50 0.25 -4.61
N ILE A 12 0.71 -0.06 -3.58
CA ILE A 12 -0.09 -1.29 -3.51
C ILE A 12 -1.09 -1.36 -4.67
N THR A 13 -1.73 -0.23 -5.01
CA THR A 13 -2.67 -0.13 -6.13
C THR A 13 -1.99 -0.42 -7.48
N LYS A 14 -0.81 0.18 -7.71
CA LYS A 14 -0.04 0.00 -8.95
C LYS A 14 0.46 -1.42 -9.11
N GLU A 15 0.74 -2.08 -8.00
CA GLU A 15 1.15 -3.48 -8.01
C GLU A 15 -0.04 -4.45 -8.09
N GLY A 16 -1.25 -4.00 -7.71
CA GLY A 16 -2.49 -4.78 -7.68
C GLY A 16 -2.52 -5.81 -6.56
N LYS A 17 -1.50 -6.67 -6.49
CA LYS A 17 -1.21 -7.59 -5.39
C LYS A 17 0.23 -7.39 -4.96
N ALA A 18 0.44 -6.54 -3.96
CA ALA A 18 1.77 -6.22 -3.47
C ALA A 18 2.20 -7.27 -2.43
N SER A 19 3.11 -8.16 -2.82
CA SER A 19 3.76 -9.08 -1.89
C SER A 19 5.06 -8.46 -1.37
N ALA A 20 5.42 -8.74 -0.12
CA ALA A 20 6.67 -8.27 0.46
C ALA A 20 6.85 -6.72 0.45
N ILE A 21 5.80 -5.95 0.73
CA ILE A 21 5.85 -4.48 0.83
C ILE A 21 6.87 -3.92 1.84
N THR A 22 7.35 -4.74 2.77
CA THR A 22 8.41 -4.38 3.74
C THR A 22 9.83 -4.59 3.20
N TYR A 23 10.00 -5.30 2.08
CA TYR A 23 11.29 -5.54 1.47
C TYR A 23 11.86 -4.25 0.88
N GLY A 24 13.19 -4.09 1.00
CA GLY A 24 13.91 -2.93 0.45
C GLY A 24 13.73 -2.74 -1.06
N ALA A 25 13.43 -3.81 -1.81
CA ALA A 25 13.13 -3.73 -3.24
C ALA A 25 11.85 -2.93 -3.53
N PHE A 26 10.78 -3.17 -2.77
CA PHE A 26 9.52 -2.43 -2.90
C PHE A 26 9.70 -0.96 -2.52
N ILE A 27 10.43 -0.72 -1.44
CA ILE A 27 10.75 0.62 -0.95
C ILE A 27 11.54 1.41 -1.98
N LYS A 28 12.57 0.81 -2.60
CA LYS A 28 13.34 1.45 -3.68
C LYS A 28 12.48 1.70 -4.93
N LYS A 29 11.64 0.73 -5.31
CA LYS A 29 10.79 0.82 -6.51
C LYS A 29 9.82 1.99 -6.46
N TYR A 30 9.23 2.26 -5.29
CA TYR A 30 8.27 3.34 -5.08
C TYR A 30 8.84 4.54 -4.30
N ARG A 31 10.15 4.57 -4.06
CA ARG A 31 10.85 5.62 -3.28
C ARG A 31 10.19 5.91 -1.91
N LEU A 32 9.73 4.85 -1.25
CA LEU A 32 9.12 4.96 0.08
C LEU A 32 10.19 5.33 1.13
N PRO A 33 9.82 5.98 2.24
CA PRO A 33 10.78 6.56 3.17
C PRO A 33 11.66 5.51 3.87
N SER A 34 11.08 4.53 4.56
CA SER A 34 11.81 3.48 5.28
C SER A 34 10.89 2.30 5.62
N SER A 35 11.43 1.09 5.84
CA SER A 35 10.62 -0.09 6.19
C SER A 35 9.76 0.13 7.42
N SER A 36 10.27 0.79 8.47
CA SER A 36 9.49 1.08 9.68
C SER A 36 8.33 2.04 9.40
N SER A 37 8.57 3.08 8.60
CA SER A 37 7.51 4.02 8.19
C SER A 37 6.44 3.35 7.34
N VAL A 38 6.83 2.44 6.44
CA VAL A 38 5.93 1.64 5.62
C VAL A 38 5.11 0.68 6.47
N GLN A 39 5.73 0.02 7.46
CA GLN A 39 5.04 -0.85 8.41
C GLN A 39 3.99 -0.12 9.24
N SER A 40 4.33 1.04 9.81
CA SER A 40 3.34 1.84 10.55
C SER A 40 2.22 2.36 9.65
N ALA A 41 2.56 2.78 8.42
CA ALA A 41 1.57 3.22 7.44
C ALA A 41 0.61 2.10 7.06
N LEU A 42 1.15 0.91 6.78
CA LEU A 42 0.41 -0.31 6.46
C LEU A 42 -0.54 -0.69 7.59
N LYS A 43 -0.05 -0.71 8.84
CA LYS A 43 -0.86 -1.08 10.00
C LYS A 43 -2.07 -0.15 10.13
N GLY A 44 -1.86 1.16 10.01
CA GLY A 44 -2.96 2.12 10.02
C GLY A 44 -3.88 2.07 8.80
N LEU A 45 -3.48 1.41 7.70
CA LEU A 45 -4.35 1.15 6.54
C LEU A 45 -5.18 -0.13 6.72
N LEU A 46 -4.60 -1.16 7.34
CA LEU A 46 -5.28 -2.39 7.74
C LEU A 46 -6.33 -2.11 8.83
N GLU A 47 -5.97 -1.33 9.86
CA GLU A 47 -6.89 -0.95 10.96
C GLU A 47 -8.09 -0.12 10.50
N LYS A 48 -7.99 0.49 9.31
CA LYS A 48 -9.05 1.31 8.72
C LYS A 48 -9.77 0.60 7.56
N ASP A 49 -9.49 -0.69 7.35
CA ASP A 49 -10.05 -1.51 6.27
C ASP A 49 -9.84 -0.95 4.84
N PHE A 50 -8.79 -0.13 4.64
CA PHE A 50 -8.43 0.36 3.29
C PHE A 50 -7.66 -0.69 2.49
N VAL A 51 -6.84 -1.48 3.17
CA VAL A 51 -6.01 -2.53 2.60
C VAL A 51 -6.33 -3.83 3.31
N THR A 52 -6.37 -4.93 2.57
CA THR A 52 -6.51 -6.28 3.10
C THR A 52 -5.27 -7.10 2.76
N GLN A 53 -5.00 -8.12 3.58
CA GLN A 53 -3.94 -9.09 3.34
C GLN A 53 -4.58 -10.44 2.99
N GLU A 54 -4.26 -10.96 1.81
CA GLU A 54 -4.70 -12.27 1.34
C GLU A 54 -3.49 -13.10 0.92
N ALA A 55 -3.31 -14.27 1.53
CA ALA A 55 -2.22 -15.21 1.22
C ALA A 55 -0.80 -14.58 1.23
N GLY A 56 -0.56 -13.59 2.08
CA GLY A 56 0.72 -12.87 2.17
C GLY A 56 0.92 -11.75 1.13
N ALA A 57 -0.09 -11.48 0.29
CA ALA A 57 -0.15 -10.32 -0.57
C ALA A 57 -1.08 -9.25 0.02
N TYR A 58 -0.75 -7.98 -0.20
CA TYR A 58 -1.56 -6.84 0.21
C TYR A 58 -2.25 -6.26 -1.01
N GLN A 59 -3.54 -6.00 -0.88
CA GLN A 59 -4.37 -5.40 -1.93
C GLN A 59 -5.38 -4.43 -1.32
N ILE A 60 -5.92 -3.53 -2.12
CA ILE A 60 -7.00 -2.65 -1.65
C ILE A 60 -8.23 -3.51 -1.38
N TYR A 61 -8.83 -3.32 -0.20
CA TYR A 61 -10.04 -4.02 0.18
C TYR A 61 -11.22 -3.61 -0.73
N ASP A 62 -11.42 -2.30 -0.88
CA ASP A 62 -12.46 -1.76 -1.75
C ASP A 62 -12.00 -1.69 -3.22
N ARG A 63 -12.63 -2.52 -4.06
CA ARG A 63 -12.35 -2.60 -5.51
C ARG A 63 -12.60 -1.27 -6.24
N PHE A 64 -13.64 -0.51 -5.87
CA PHE A 64 -13.94 0.78 -6.47
C PHE A 64 -12.94 1.83 -6.05
N PHE A 65 -12.51 1.82 -4.80
CA PHE A 65 -11.46 2.71 -4.31
C PHE A 65 -10.14 2.46 -5.05
N GLY A 66 -9.78 1.18 -5.28
CA GLY A 66 -8.62 0.83 -6.09
C GLY A 66 -8.71 1.31 -7.53
N LEU A 67 -9.87 1.15 -8.18
CA LEU A 67 -10.10 1.69 -9.53
C LEU A 67 -10.03 3.23 -9.57
N TRP A 68 -10.55 3.88 -8.55
CA TRP A 68 -10.49 5.34 -8.43
C TRP A 68 -9.05 5.81 -8.26
N LEU A 69 -8.26 5.13 -7.43
CA LEU A 69 -6.83 5.41 -7.26
C LEU A 69 -6.06 5.23 -8.58
N GLN A 70 -6.29 4.14 -9.31
CA GLN A 70 -5.65 3.93 -10.62
C GLN A 70 -6.00 5.01 -11.65
N ARG A 71 -7.20 5.58 -11.57
CA ARG A 71 -7.60 6.67 -12.48
C ARG A 71 -7.06 8.04 -12.07
N ASN A 72 -6.81 8.26 -10.78
CA ASN A 72 -6.41 9.57 -10.25
C ASN A 72 -4.90 9.70 -9.96
N TYR A 73 -4.14 8.59 -9.90
CA TYR A 73 -2.71 8.54 -9.51
C TYR A 73 -1.88 7.50 -10.29
#